data_AF-A0A3B9UAX9-F1
#
_entry.id   AF-A0A3B9UAX9-F1
#
_cell.length_a   1.000
_cell.length_b   1.000
_cell.length_c   1.000
_cell.angle_alpha   90.00
_cell.angle_beta   90.00
_cell.angle_gamma   90.00
#
_symmetry.space_group_name_H-M   'P 1'
#
loop_
_entity.id
_entity.type
_entity.pdbx_description
1 polymer ?
#
loop_
_entity_poly.entity_id
_entity_poly.type
_entity_poly.pdbx_seq_one_letter_code
_entity_poly.pdbx_strand_id
1 'polypeptide(L)'
;LSLPAFAIAGSRESDHAPQPYKYIGKELDHTHGLNWYDHGARHYAPVTGRWNTMDPMCEKYYGTSPYASCGDDPVNYTDITGDTIDMKQVLILDKIYNTNVNDKINTDLSFLTGLTISTSPNGVMTYAKDNEGHPIINSVESSSAIAREQIIKLINGGNISITFSMEKNSATPHDGNWINLGFSQITSFIKNSNNVDSRTLGWGMTFLHETFHTSAGGAFKDLSIPFQTGDVVDRMNAIRQELNTVGLNMGNRESYPSISIGGINYIPFDKSSARHLKDGDVPLRNK
;
A
#
# COMPACT_ATOMS: atom_id res chain seq x y z
N LEU A 1 46.25 -61.23 -14.89
CA LEU A 1 46.46 -59.81 -15.22
C LEU A 1 45.12 -59.25 -15.67
N SER A 2 44.41 -58.57 -14.76
CA SER A 2 43.06 -58.03 -14.97
C SER A 2 43.16 -56.50 -15.07
N LEU A 3 42.58 -55.93 -16.13
CA LEU A 3 42.39 -54.48 -16.32
C LEU A 3 41.12 -54.05 -15.55
N PRO A 4 41.07 -52.88 -14.89
CA PRO A 4 39.85 -52.43 -14.24
C PRO A 4 38.92 -51.74 -15.24
N ALA A 5 37.65 -52.14 -15.21
CA ALA A 5 36.56 -51.47 -15.91
C ALA A 5 36.01 -50.31 -15.05
N PHE A 6 35.73 -49.20 -15.73
CA PHE A 6 35.09 -47.97 -15.22
C PHE A 6 33.87 -48.26 -14.33
N ALA A 7 33.84 -47.67 -13.14
CA ALA A 7 32.65 -47.64 -12.29
C ALA A 7 31.68 -46.56 -12.79
N ILE A 8 30.49 -46.99 -13.20
CA ILE A 8 29.32 -46.11 -13.37
C ILE A 8 28.85 -45.72 -11.96
N ALA A 9 29.02 -44.46 -11.59
CA ALA A 9 28.45 -43.91 -10.37
C ALA A 9 26.93 -43.84 -10.54
N GLY A 10 26.20 -44.78 -9.93
CA GLY A 10 24.75 -44.70 -9.77
C GLY A 10 24.40 -43.45 -8.97
N SER A 11 23.54 -42.60 -9.53
CA SER A 11 22.97 -41.44 -8.84
C SER A 11 22.24 -41.90 -7.59
N ARG A 12 22.65 -41.34 -6.46
CA ARG A 12 22.04 -41.56 -5.15
C ARG A 12 20.74 -40.76 -5.10
N GLU A 13 19.61 -41.37 -5.45
CA GLU A 13 18.29 -40.77 -5.22
C GLU A 13 18.08 -40.61 -3.71
N SER A 14 17.91 -39.35 -3.28
CA SER A 14 17.56 -39.02 -1.90
C SER A 14 16.05 -39.16 -1.73
N ASP A 15 15.65 -39.99 -0.77
CA ASP A 15 14.27 -40.32 -0.35
C ASP A 15 13.55 -39.13 0.33
N HIS A 16 13.56 -37.96 -0.31
CA HIS A 16 12.83 -36.79 0.12
C HIS A 16 11.67 -36.54 -0.84
N ALA A 17 10.47 -36.30 -0.29
CA ALA A 17 9.35 -35.82 -1.08
C ALA A 17 9.82 -34.64 -1.95
N PRO A 18 9.48 -34.61 -3.26
CA PRO A 18 9.96 -33.57 -4.15
C PRO A 18 9.54 -32.21 -3.60
N GLN A 19 10.51 -31.38 -3.21
CA GLN A 19 10.26 -30.02 -2.73
C GLN A 19 9.74 -29.17 -3.90
N PRO A 20 8.44 -28.78 -3.93
CA PRO A 20 7.84 -28.15 -5.09
C PRO A 20 8.23 -26.67 -5.20
N TYR A 21 8.55 -26.02 -4.08
CA TYR A 21 8.98 -24.62 -4.03
C TYR A 21 10.50 -24.49 -4.24
N LYS A 22 10.93 -23.75 -5.27
CA LYS A 22 12.37 -23.53 -5.55
C LYS A 22 12.71 -22.04 -5.62
N TYR A 23 12.95 -21.52 -6.82
CA TYR A 23 13.36 -20.14 -7.04
C TYR A 23 12.38 -19.17 -6.37
N ILE A 24 12.91 -18.27 -5.54
CA ILE A 24 12.17 -17.25 -4.78
C ILE A 24 10.91 -17.75 -4.05
N GLY A 25 10.90 -19.03 -3.66
CA GLY A 25 9.78 -19.66 -2.95
C GLY A 25 8.55 -19.91 -3.81
N LYS A 26 8.67 -19.90 -5.14
CA LYS A 26 7.58 -20.21 -6.07
C LYS A 26 7.56 -21.68 -6.44
N GLU A 27 6.35 -22.19 -6.64
CA GLU A 27 6.11 -23.57 -7.05
C GLU A 27 6.66 -23.76 -8.47
N LEU A 28 7.48 -24.79 -8.62
CA LEU A 28 8.00 -25.22 -9.90
C LEU A 28 6.96 -26.14 -10.55
N ASP A 29 6.27 -25.61 -11.56
CA ASP A 29 5.37 -26.37 -12.41
C ASP A 29 6.16 -27.13 -13.49
N HIS A 30 6.11 -28.45 -13.40
CA HIS A 30 6.73 -29.38 -14.35
C HIS A 30 5.80 -29.76 -15.51
N THR A 31 4.57 -29.23 -15.55
CA THR A 31 3.59 -29.55 -16.58
C THR A 31 4.16 -29.29 -17.97
N HIS A 32 3.98 -30.27 -18.86
CA HIS A 32 4.49 -30.26 -20.24
C HIS A 32 6.02 -30.16 -20.38
N GLY A 33 6.80 -30.36 -19.30
CA GLY A 33 8.26 -30.30 -19.34
C GLY A 33 8.84 -28.89 -19.46
N LEU A 34 8.02 -27.86 -19.25
CA LEU A 34 8.41 -26.47 -19.44
C LEU A 34 9.17 -25.88 -18.22
N ASN A 35 9.00 -26.49 -17.03
CA ASN A 35 9.69 -26.13 -15.80
C ASN A 35 9.58 -24.63 -15.47
N TRP A 36 8.33 -24.16 -15.34
CA TRP A 36 8.04 -22.75 -15.07
C TRP A 36 7.71 -22.52 -13.61
N TYR A 37 7.93 -21.30 -13.12
CA TYR A 37 7.54 -20.91 -11.78
C TYR A 37 6.17 -20.24 -11.81
N ASP A 38 5.23 -20.72 -10.99
CA ASP A 38 3.91 -20.11 -10.87
C ASP A 38 3.96 -18.91 -9.91
N HIS A 39 3.69 -17.71 -10.43
CA HIS A 39 3.57 -16.47 -9.65
C HIS A 39 2.11 -16.00 -9.50
N GLY A 40 1.14 -16.86 -9.83
CA GLY A 40 -0.30 -16.62 -9.78
C GLY A 40 -0.80 -15.83 -10.99
N ALA A 41 -0.26 -14.64 -11.21
CA ALA A 41 -0.67 -13.79 -12.34
C ALA A 41 -0.04 -14.23 -13.67
N ARG A 42 1.19 -14.77 -13.62
CA ARG A 42 2.00 -15.15 -14.78
C ARG A 42 2.90 -16.32 -14.42
N HIS A 43 3.32 -17.10 -15.41
CA HIS A 43 4.37 -18.10 -15.21
C HIS A 43 5.72 -17.53 -15.64
N TYR A 44 6.72 -17.67 -14.77
CA TYR A 44 8.09 -17.23 -15.04
C TYR A 44 8.89 -18.38 -15.66
N ALA A 45 9.48 -18.12 -16.82
CA ALA A 45 10.34 -19.05 -17.53
C ALA A 45 11.82 -18.79 -17.15
N PRO A 46 12.42 -19.62 -16.28
CA PRO A 46 13.76 -19.36 -15.75
C PRO A 46 14.86 -19.47 -16.81
N VAL A 47 14.66 -20.31 -17.83
CA VAL A 47 15.62 -20.50 -18.95
C VAL A 47 15.80 -19.21 -19.74
N THR A 48 14.74 -18.42 -19.89
CA THR A 48 14.75 -17.18 -20.66
C THR A 48 14.81 -15.92 -19.80
N GLY A 49 14.63 -16.04 -18.48
CA GLY A 49 14.57 -14.91 -17.56
C GLY A 49 13.36 -13.99 -17.79
N ARG A 50 12.25 -14.51 -18.30
CA ARG A 50 11.10 -13.72 -18.78
C ARG A 50 9.77 -14.30 -18.33
N TRP A 51 8.75 -13.44 -18.31
CA TRP A 51 7.36 -13.88 -18.22
C TRP A 51 6.93 -14.58 -19.52
N ASN A 52 6.09 -15.60 -19.39
CA ASN A 52 5.57 -16.32 -20.55
C ASN A 52 4.38 -15.61 -21.23
N THR A 53 3.76 -14.65 -20.54
CA THR A 53 2.66 -13.82 -21.02
C THR A 53 3.00 -12.34 -20.88
N MET A 54 2.34 -11.49 -21.68
CA MET A 54 2.51 -10.04 -21.55
C MET A 54 2.00 -9.58 -20.19
N ASP A 55 2.73 -8.65 -19.59
CA ASP A 55 2.27 -7.88 -18.44
C ASP A 55 0.93 -7.18 -18.79
N PRO A 56 -0.16 -7.44 -18.05
CA PRO A 56 -1.43 -6.74 -18.25
C PRO A 56 -1.32 -5.23 -18.13
N MET A 57 -0.26 -4.73 -17.48
CA MET A 57 0.04 -3.31 -17.30
C MET A 57 1.20 -2.83 -18.17
N CYS A 58 1.59 -3.56 -19.21
CA CYS A 58 2.69 -3.15 -20.08
C CYS A 58 2.53 -1.73 -20.66
N GLU A 59 1.30 -1.25 -20.85
CA GLU A 59 0.99 0.13 -21.27
C GLU A 59 1.41 1.21 -20.26
N LYS A 60 1.73 0.84 -19.01
CA LYS A 60 2.30 1.74 -18.01
C LYS A 60 3.83 1.89 -18.12
N TYR A 61 4.50 0.97 -18.83
CA TYR A 61 5.96 0.85 -18.85
C TYR A 61 6.50 0.76 -20.29
N TYR A 62 6.30 1.79 -21.11
CA TYR A 62 6.72 1.80 -22.52
C TYR A 62 8.22 1.54 -22.75
N GLY A 63 9.07 1.83 -21.76
CA GLY A 63 10.53 1.59 -21.82
C GLY A 63 10.97 0.17 -21.45
N THR A 64 10.05 -0.67 -20.99
CA THR A 64 10.33 -2.01 -20.48
C THR A 64 9.58 -3.03 -21.31
N SER A 65 10.23 -4.14 -21.66
CA SER A 65 9.54 -5.22 -22.38
C SER A 65 8.31 -5.70 -21.58
N PRO A 66 7.14 -5.92 -22.21
CA PRO A 66 5.98 -6.54 -21.58
C PRO A 66 6.26 -7.91 -20.96
N TYR A 67 7.40 -8.52 -21.29
CA TYR A 67 7.83 -9.83 -20.80
C TYR A 67 9.02 -9.76 -19.82
N ALA A 68 9.50 -8.56 -19.50
CA ALA A 68 10.64 -8.39 -18.59
C ALA A 68 10.27 -8.82 -17.17
N SER A 69 11.13 -9.63 -16.55
CA SER A 69 11.00 -10.01 -15.15
C SER A 69 11.90 -9.13 -14.30
N CYS A 70 11.41 -8.67 -13.14
CA CYS A 70 12.19 -7.86 -12.19
C CYS A 70 12.87 -6.60 -12.81
N GLY A 71 12.32 -6.06 -13.90
CA GLY A 71 12.93 -4.93 -14.61
C GLY A 71 14.34 -5.21 -15.14
N ASP A 72 14.62 -6.48 -15.50
CA ASP A 72 15.94 -7.00 -15.89
C ASP A 72 17.02 -6.95 -14.78
N ASP A 73 16.63 -6.74 -13.51
CA ASP A 73 17.53 -6.83 -12.35
C ASP A 73 16.96 -7.78 -11.26
N PRO A 74 17.00 -9.10 -11.51
CA PRO A 74 16.47 -10.12 -10.60
C PRO A 74 17.34 -10.37 -9.35
N VAL A 75 18.48 -9.69 -9.23
CA VAL A 75 19.36 -9.76 -8.06
C VAL A 75 18.87 -8.80 -6.99
N ASN A 76 18.47 -7.59 -7.38
CA ASN A 76 18.01 -6.55 -6.46
C ASN A 76 16.48 -6.50 -6.33
N TYR A 77 15.75 -6.93 -7.35
CA TYR A 77 14.29 -6.92 -7.34
C TYR A 77 13.73 -8.34 -7.34
N THR A 78 12.68 -8.55 -6.55
CA THR A 78 11.90 -9.79 -6.54
C THR A 78 10.48 -9.46 -6.92
N ASP A 79 10.05 -9.96 -8.06
CA ASP A 79 8.68 -9.82 -8.52
C ASP A 79 7.81 -10.91 -7.87
N ILE A 80 7.32 -10.63 -6.66
CA ILE A 80 6.61 -11.61 -5.83
C ILE A 80 5.24 -11.97 -6.47
N THR A 81 4.55 -11.04 -7.14
CA THR A 81 3.30 -11.28 -7.89
C THR A 81 3.03 -10.32 -9.06
N GLY A 82 3.89 -9.34 -9.35
CA GLY A 82 3.71 -8.27 -10.35
C GLY A 82 3.19 -6.95 -9.77
N ASP A 83 2.58 -7.01 -8.57
CA ASP A 83 1.35 -6.25 -8.33
C ASP A 83 1.15 -5.82 -6.86
N THR A 84 2.22 -5.56 -6.09
CA THR A 84 2.12 -5.42 -4.61
C THR A 84 2.30 -4.00 -4.05
N ILE A 85 1.91 -3.80 -2.79
CA ILE A 85 2.39 -2.68 -1.96
C ILE A 85 3.66 -3.14 -1.21
N ASP A 86 4.80 -2.48 -1.47
CA ASP A 86 6.10 -2.76 -0.84
C ASP A 86 6.33 -1.84 0.37
N MET A 87 6.32 -2.45 1.56
CA MET A 87 6.53 -1.87 2.88
C MET A 87 7.96 -2.10 3.43
N LYS A 88 8.89 -2.67 2.66
CA LYS A 88 10.25 -3.01 3.13
C LYS A 88 10.95 -1.83 3.78
N GLN A 89 10.87 -0.65 3.16
CA GLN A 89 11.50 0.55 3.72
C GLN A 89 10.86 0.94 5.06
N VAL A 90 9.54 0.85 5.18
CA VAL A 90 8.85 1.09 6.46
C VAL A 90 9.37 0.13 7.54
N LEU A 91 9.47 -1.18 7.24
CA LEU A 91 9.99 -2.17 8.20
C LEU A 91 11.44 -1.92 8.61
N ILE A 92 12.28 -1.45 7.69
CA ILE A 92 13.67 -1.09 7.96
C ILE A 92 13.73 0.15 8.87
N LEU A 93 12.97 1.19 8.53
CA LEU A 93 12.97 2.45 9.25
C LEU A 93 12.33 2.31 10.63
N ASP A 94 11.33 1.44 10.79
CA ASP A 94 10.77 1.09 12.10
C ASP A 94 11.85 0.55 13.05
N LYS A 95 12.75 -0.30 12.54
CA LYS A 95 13.89 -0.81 13.33
C LYS A 95 14.92 0.28 13.62
N ILE A 96 15.23 1.12 12.63
CA ILE A 96 16.24 2.18 12.77
C ILE A 96 15.80 3.23 13.79
N TYR A 97 14.54 3.66 13.72
CA TYR A 97 13.99 4.71 14.58
C TYR A 97 13.27 4.20 15.82
N ASN A 98 13.21 2.87 16.00
CA ASN A 98 12.47 2.21 17.07
C ASN A 98 11.00 2.68 17.13
N THR A 99 10.34 2.62 15.98
CA THR A 99 8.92 2.98 15.79
C THR A 99 8.09 1.74 15.43
N ASN A 100 6.77 1.91 15.34
CA ASN A 100 5.81 0.87 14.96
C ASN A 100 4.84 1.39 13.88
N VAL A 101 5.37 2.09 12.89
CA VAL A 101 4.61 2.71 11.80
C VAL A 101 3.89 1.64 10.97
N ASN A 102 4.54 0.51 10.67
CA ASN A 102 3.90 -0.59 9.95
C ASN A 102 2.63 -1.08 10.66
N ASP A 103 2.69 -1.27 11.98
CA ASP A 103 1.55 -1.75 12.76
C ASP A 103 0.44 -0.71 12.83
N LYS A 104 0.79 0.57 12.94
CA LYS A 104 -0.19 1.68 12.89
C LYS A 104 -0.89 1.75 11.53
N ILE A 105 -0.15 1.61 10.43
CA ILE A 105 -0.72 1.57 9.08
C ILE A 105 -1.67 0.38 8.94
N ASN A 106 -1.21 -0.83 9.28
CA ASN A 106 -2.04 -2.04 9.18
C ASN A 106 -3.30 -1.96 10.04
N THR A 107 -3.18 -1.44 11.26
CA THR A 107 -4.32 -1.28 12.18
C THR A 107 -5.31 -0.25 11.66
N ASP A 108 -4.85 0.93 11.26
CA ASP A 108 -5.73 1.99 10.74
C ASP A 108 -6.39 1.53 9.43
N LEU A 109 -5.65 0.93 8.49
CA LEU A 109 -6.22 0.45 7.24
C LEU A 109 -7.22 -0.70 7.47
N SER A 110 -6.93 -1.64 8.38
CA SER A 110 -7.89 -2.69 8.74
C SER A 110 -9.18 -2.10 9.30
N PHE A 111 -9.07 -1.07 10.16
CA PHE A 111 -10.22 -0.36 10.70
C PHE A 111 -11.03 0.36 9.60
N LEU A 112 -10.36 1.11 8.73
CA LEU A 112 -11.03 1.91 7.70
C LEU A 112 -11.69 1.04 6.63
N THR A 113 -11.09 -0.12 6.30
CA THR A 113 -11.53 -0.97 5.17
C THR A 113 -12.36 -2.17 5.59
N GLY A 114 -12.29 -2.57 6.87
CA GLY A 114 -12.86 -3.82 7.37
C GLY A 114 -12.10 -5.08 6.94
N LEU A 115 -11.00 -4.93 6.19
CA LEU A 115 -10.11 -6.04 5.82
C LEU A 115 -9.20 -6.42 7.00
N THR A 116 -8.73 -7.66 7.01
CA THR A 116 -7.59 -8.05 7.87
C THR A 116 -6.29 -7.76 7.11
N ILE A 117 -5.68 -6.58 7.32
CA ILE A 117 -4.42 -6.21 6.66
C ILE A 117 -3.22 -6.74 7.43
N SER A 118 -2.22 -7.28 6.73
CA SER A 118 -0.94 -7.66 7.33
C SER A 118 0.23 -7.40 6.38
N THR A 119 1.42 -7.23 6.94
CA THR A 119 2.66 -7.10 6.18
C THR A 119 3.54 -8.31 6.48
N SER A 120 3.98 -9.01 5.43
CA SER A 120 4.90 -10.13 5.56
C SER A 120 6.31 -9.67 5.99
N PRO A 121 7.17 -10.58 6.48
CA PRO A 121 8.54 -10.23 6.88
C PRO A 121 9.40 -9.66 5.74
N ASN A 122 9.09 -9.99 4.49
CA ASN A 122 9.74 -9.42 3.30
C ASN A 122 9.08 -8.12 2.82
N GLY A 123 8.20 -7.51 3.61
CA GLY A 123 7.61 -6.20 3.35
C GLY A 123 6.46 -6.18 2.35
N VAL A 124 5.81 -7.30 2.06
CA VAL A 124 4.63 -7.28 1.18
C VAL A 124 3.36 -7.11 2.01
N MET A 125 2.60 -6.05 1.75
CA MET A 125 1.28 -5.89 2.36
C MET A 125 0.24 -6.78 1.66
N THR A 126 -0.59 -7.45 2.45
CA THR A 126 -1.65 -8.38 2.00
C THR A 126 -2.90 -8.21 2.84
N TYR A 127 -3.99 -8.86 2.42
CA TYR A 127 -5.22 -8.98 3.20
C TYR A 127 -5.70 -10.43 3.26
N ALA A 128 -6.41 -10.81 4.32
CA ALA A 128 -6.94 -12.16 4.48
C ALA A 128 -8.01 -12.48 3.42
N LYS A 129 -7.95 -13.70 2.88
CA LYS A 129 -8.88 -14.23 1.88
C LYS A 129 -9.53 -15.52 2.39
N ASP A 130 -10.76 -15.79 1.96
CA ASP A 130 -11.43 -17.07 2.18
C ASP A 130 -10.83 -18.17 1.29
N ASN A 131 -11.39 -19.38 1.36
CA ASN A 131 -10.88 -20.53 0.60
C ASN A 131 -11.10 -20.38 -0.91
N GLU A 132 -12.05 -19.54 -1.30
CA GLU A 132 -12.38 -19.19 -2.68
C GLU A 132 -11.54 -18.01 -3.20
N GLY A 133 -10.71 -17.41 -2.35
CA GLY A 133 -9.83 -16.29 -2.69
C GLY A 133 -10.49 -14.91 -2.60
N HIS A 134 -11.72 -14.81 -2.09
CA HIS A 134 -12.39 -13.53 -1.86
C HIS A 134 -11.89 -12.85 -0.57
N PRO A 135 -11.89 -11.51 -0.50
CA PRO A 135 -11.50 -10.79 0.70
C PRO A 135 -12.39 -11.14 1.90
N ILE A 136 -11.79 -11.48 3.04
CA ILE A 136 -12.50 -11.57 4.32
C ILE A 136 -12.73 -10.15 4.86
N ILE A 137 -13.99 -9.79 5.06
CA ILE A 137 -14.40 -8.48 5.57
C ILE A 137 -15.04 -8.68 6.95
N ASN A 138 -14.29 -8.35 8.00
CA ASN A 138 -14.71 -8.63 9.38
C ASN A 138 -15.81 -7.67 9.89
N SER A 139 -15.97 -6.51 9.25
CA SER A 139 -16.82 -5.44 9.76
C SER A 139 -17.41 -4.57 8.64
N VAL A 140 -18.24 -5.18 7.78
CA VAL A 140 -18.89 -4.47 6.67
C VAL A 140 -19.69 -3.26 7.16
N GLU A 141 -20.41 -3.41 8.28
CA GLU A 141 -21.28 -2.38 8.86
C GLU A 141 -20.55 -1.25 9.57
N SER A 142 -19.22 -1.29 9.69
CA SER A 142 -18.43 -0.24 10.37
C SER A 142 -17.19 0.20 9.60
N SER A 143 -17.13 -0.08 8.30
CA SER A 143 -15.99 0.25 7.43
C SER A 143 -16.42 0.96 6.15
N SER A 144 -15.45 1.52 5.42
CA SER A 144 -15.66 2.15 4.12
C SER A 144 -15.42 1.16 2.98
N ALA A 145 -16.39 1.06 2.07
CA ALA A 145 -16.26 0.30 0.83
C ALA A 145 -15.27 0.98 -0.11
N ILE A 146 -15.30 2.30 -0.21
CA ILE A 146 -14.37 3.08 -1.06
C ILE A 146 -12.92 2.84 -0.63
N ALA A 147 -12.63 2.92 0.67
CA ALA A 147 -11.30 2.65 1.19
C ALA A 147 -10.88 1.19 0.92
N ARG A 148 -11.80 0.24 1.11
CA ARG A 148 -11.55 -1.18 0.87
C ARG A 148 -11.22 -1.48 -0.59
N GLU A 149 -12.01 -0.96 -1.52
CA GLU A 149 -11.78 -1.12 -2.96
C GLU A 149 -10.45 -0.52 -3.39
N GLN A 150 -10.10 0.66 -2.87
CA GLN A 150 -8.80 1.28 -3.12
C GLN A 150 -7.65 0.36 -2.64
N ILE A 151 -7.70 -0.14 -1.40
CA ILE A 151 -6.64 -1.01 -0.89
C ILE A 151 -6.55 -2.34 -1.64
N ILE A 152 -7.68 -2.97 -1.98
CA ILE A 152 -7.70 -4.19 -2.79
C ILE A 152 -7.05 -3.94 -4.15
N LYS A 153 -7.42 -2.84 -4.81
CA LYS A 153 -6.84 -2.45 -6.11
C LYS A 153 -5.32 -2.29 -6.03
N LEU A 154 -4.82 -1.66 -4.96
CA LEU A 154 -3.40 -1.43 -4.78
C LEU A 154 -2.61 -2.70 -4.43
N ILE A 155 -3.20 -3.59 -3.62
CA ILE A 155 -2.58 -4.87 -3.25
C ILE A 155 -2.59 -5.88 -4.42
N ASN A 156 -3.55 -5.77 -5.34
CA ASN A 156 -3.69 -6.66 -6.50
C ASN A 156 -3.28 -6.01 -7.83
N GLY A 157 -2.43 -4.96 -7.83
CA GLY A 157 -2.05 -4.29 -9.07
C GLY A 157 -1.46 -2.89 -8.95
N GLY A 158 -1.18 -2.42 -7.73
CA GLY A 158 -0.71 -1.06 -7.52
C GLY A 158 0.76 -0.86 -7.85
N ASN A 159 1.59 -1.85 -7.53
CA ASN A 159 3.06 -1.76 -7.54
C ASN A 159 3.54 -0.42 -6.94
N ILE A 160 3.27 -0.22 -5.64
CA ILE A 160 3.61 1.02 -4.93
C ILE A 160 4.62 0.71 -3.83
N SER A 161 5.72 1.47 -3.77
CA SER A 161 6.66 1.47 -2.65
C SER A 161 6.29 2.50 -1.58
N ILE A 162 6.33 2.10 -0.32
CA ILE A 162 5.95 2.92 0.81
C ILE A 162 7.18 3.17 1.68
N THR A 163 7.35 4.41 2.10
CA THR A 163 8.38 4.81 3.07
C THR A 163 7.82 5.83 4.05
N PHE A 164 8.60 6.17 5.09
CA PHE A 164 8.25 7.27 5.97
C PHE A 164 9.47 8.14 6.30
N SER A 165 9.21 9.38 6.66
CA SER A 165 10.24 10.34 7.04
C SER A 165 9.95 10.93 8.41
N MET A 166 10.97 11.03 9.26
CA MET A 166 10.81 11.61 10.60
C MET A 166 10.43 13.09 10.55
N GLU A 167 11.06 13.86 9.66
CA GLU A 167 10.96 15.33 9.65
C GLU A 167 10.24 15.92 8.43
N LYS A 168 10.19 15.19 7.31
CA LYS A 168 9.49 15.66 6.11
C LYS A 168 8.00 15.35 6.21
N ASN A 169 7.18 16.17 5.55
CA ASN A 169 5.76 15.92 5.39
C ASN A 169 5.52 14.73 4.45
N SER A 170 4.32 14.17 4.53
CA SER A 170 3.84 13.20 3.56
C SER A 170 3.87 13.81 2.16
N ALA A 171 4.26 13.00 1.18
CA ALA A 171 4.35 13.43 -0.20
C ALA A 171 4.38 12.23 -1.13
N THR A 172 3.82 12.45 -2.30
CA THR A 172 3.83 11.53 -3.44
C THR A 172 4.12 12.35 -4.68
N PRO A 173 5.18 12.06 -5.46
CA PRO A 173 5.34 12.70 -6.76
C PRO A 173 4.14 12.34 -7.63
N HIS A 174 3.61 13.32 -8.36
CA HIS A 174 2.52 13.07 -9.29
C HIS A 174 2.86 11.90 -10.21
N ASP A 175 1.93 10.95 -10.31
CA ASP A 175 2.02 9.74 -11.15
C ASP A 175 3.14 8.76 -10.74
N GLY A 176 3.79 9.01 -9.61
CA GLY A 176 4.80 8.12 -9.04
C GLY A 176 4.21 6.81 -8.54
N ASN A 177 5.09 5.82 -8.41
CA ASN A 177 4.80 4.51 -7.84
C ASN A 177 5.35 4.39 -6.40
N TRP A 178 5.50 5.51 -5.71
CA TRP A 178 5.94 5.52 -4.32
C TRP A 178 5.28 6.63 -3.53
N ILE A 179 5.09 6.40 -2.23
CA ILE A 179 4.60 7.40 -1.29
C ILE A 179 5.56 7.52 -0.10
N ASN A 180 5.71 8.74 0.43
CA ASN A 180 6.36 9.00 1.71
C ASN A 180 5.31 9.46 2.72
N LEU A 181 5.36 8.90 3.93
CA LEU A 181 4.51 9.31 5.04
C LEU A 181 5.31 10.13 6.05
N GLY A 182 4.85 11.33 6.37
CA GLY A 182 5.51 12.21 7.33
C GLY A 182 5.20 11.84 8.77
N PHE A 183 6.15 11.21 9.48
CA PHE A 183 5.93 10.73 10.85
C PHE A 183 5.53 11.84 11.82
N SER A 184 6.29 12.94 11.87
CA SER A 184 5.98 14.07 12.75
C SER A 184 4.68 14.76 12.36
N GLN A 185 4.40 14.84 11.05
CA GLN A 185 3.18 15.46 10.53
C GLN A 185 1.94 14.66 10.94
N ILE A 186 1.91 13.35 10.68
CA ILE A 186 0.79 12.46 11.00
C ILE A 186 0.60 12.38 12.52
N THR A 187 1.69 12.26 13.28
CA THR A 187 1.62 12.26 14.75
C THR A 187 1.04 13.57 15.29
N SER A 188 1.41 14.71 14.70
CA SER A 188 0.84 16.01 15.02
C SER A 188 -0.64 16.09 14.68
N PHE A 189 -1.07 15.56 13.53
CA PHE A 189 -2.49 15.51 13.16
C PHE A 189 -3.32 14.69 14.14
N ILE A 190 -2.84 13.49 14.51
CA ILE A 190 -3.52 12.62 15.48
C ILE A 190 -3.64 13.33 16.83
N LYS A 191 -2.54 13.93 17.33
CA LYS A 191 -2.50 14.60 18.63
C LYS A 191 -3.41 15.84 18.71
N ASN A 192 -3.51 16.59 17.61
CA ASN A 192 -4.22 17.87 17.58
C ASN A 192 -5.61 17.77 16.94
N SER A 193 -6.12 16.57 16.71
CA SER A 193 -7.50 16.35 16.29
C SER A 193 -8.44 16.77 17.43
N ASN A 194 -9.43 17.60 17.12
CA ASN A 194 -10.38 18.15 18.10
C ASN A 194 -11.80 17.98 17.56
N ASN A 195 -12.67 17.38 18.38
CA ASN A 195 -14.07 17.10 18.05
C ASN A 195 -14.26 16.26 16.77
N VAL A 196 -13.25 15.48 16.41
CA VAL A 196 -13.24 14.47 15.35
C VAL A 196 -12.40 13.30 15.83
N ASP A 197 -12.67 12.12 15.27
CA ASP A 197 -11.85 10.93 15.45
C ASP A 197 -10.42 11.22 14.95
N SER A 198 -9.42 10.89 15.77
CA SER A 198 -8.01 11.19 15.46
C SER A 198 -7.48 10.46 14.23
N ARG A 199 -8.19 9.42 13.77
CA ARG A 199 -7.88 8.71 12.51
C ARG A 199 -8.28 9.49 11.27
N THR A 200 -9.01 10.60 11.38
CA THR A 200 -9.42 11.42 10.22
C THR A 200 -8.24 12.02 9.44
N LEU A 201 -7.09 12.16 10.09
CA LEU A 201 -5.78 12.47 9.48
C LEU A 201 -4.70 11.52 10.03
N GLY A 202 -5.10 10.31 10.41
CA GLY A 202 -4.22 9.27 10.95
C GLY A 202 -3.36 8.60 9.88
N TRP A 203 -2.72 7.49 10.25
CA TRP A 203 -1.81 6.78 9.37
C TRP A 203 -2.53 6.18 8.17
N GLY A 204 -3.67 5.52 8.39
CA GLY A 204 -4.45 4.91 7.30
C GLY A 204 -5.09 5.95 6.39
N MET A 205 -5.61 7.05 6.94
CA MET A 205 -6.25 8.09 6.13
C MET A 205 -5.21 8.90 5.34
N THR A 206 -4.04 9.17 5.91
CA THR A 206 -2.93 9.81 5.18
C THR A 206 -2.35 8.86 4.13
N PHE A 207 -2.22 7.57 4.43
CA PHE A 207 -1.83 6.55 3.46
C PHE A 207 -2.77 6.57 2.25
N LEU A 208 -4.08 6.50 2.46
CA LEU A 208 -5.07 6.55 1.38
C LEU A 208 -4.96 7.84 0.57
N HIS A 209 -4.82 8.99 1.23
CA HIS A 209 -4.62 10.29 0.58
C HIS A 209 -3.44 10.27 -0.39
N GLU A 210 -2.27 9.87 0.11
CA GLU A 210 -1.05 9.78 -0.70
C GLU A 210 -1.22 8.80 -1.88
N THR A 211 -1.90 7.65 -1.65
CA THR A 211 -2.11 6.69 -2.73
C THR A 211 -2.96 7.25 -3.87
N PHE A 212 -3.93 8.14 -3.63
CA PHE A 212 -4.75 8.74 -4.70
C PHE A 212 -3.93 9.61 -5.67
N HIS A 213 -2.75 10.10 -5.26
CA HIS A 213 -1.84 10.81 -6.15
C HIS A 213 -1.02 9.89 -7.05
N THR A 214 -0.88 8.61 -6.70
CA THR A 214 -0.13 7.64 -7.51
C THR A 214 -0.87 7.29 -8.79
N SER A 215 -0.13 6.86 -9.81
CA SER A 215 -0.73 6.33 -11.05
C SER A 215 -1.74 5.21 -10.79
N ALA A 216 -1.42 4.30 -9.85
CA ALA A 216 -2.32 3.22 -9.48
C ALA A 216 -3.56 3.69 -8.71
N GLY A 217 -3.44 4.76 -7.91
CA GLY A 217 -4.57 5.34 -7.19
C GLY A 217 -5.40 6.33 -8.00
N GLY A 218 -4.95 6.71 -9.21
CA GLY A 218 -5.75 7.49 -10.17
C GLY A 218 -5.20 8.87 -10.53
N ALA A 219 -3.96 9.20 -10.16
CA ALA A 219 -3.27 10.41 -10.62
C ALA A 219 -3.98 11.73 -10.25
N PHE A 220 -4.72 11.74 -9.14
CA PHE A 220 -5.50 12.90 -8.73
C PHE A 220 -4.60 14.02 -8.18
N LYS A 221 -5.12 15.24 -8.17
CA LYS A 221 -4.38 16.43 -7.74
C LYS A 221 -5.09 17.13 -6.60
N ASP A 222 -4.27 17.75 -5.75
CA ASP A 222 -4.77 18.63 -4.71
C ASP A 222 -5.09 20.01 -5.27
N LEU A 223 -6.02 20.67 -4.59
CA LEU A 223 -6.35 22.07 -4.86
C LEU A 223 -5.66 22.96 -3.82
N SER A 224 -5.05 24.07 -4.25
CA SER A 224 -4.35 24.99 -3.34
C SER A 224 -5.20 26.19 -2.89
N ILE A 225 -6.53 26.12 -3.03
CA ILE A 225 -7.45 27.23 -2.75
C ILE A 225 -8.07 27.05 -1.35
N PRO A 226 -7.91 28.02 -0.42
CA PRO A 226 -8.54 27.97 0.89
C PRO A 226 -10.06 27.83 0.84
N PHE A 227 -10.61 27.05 1.78
CA PHE A 227 -12.05 26.76 1.89
C PHE A 227 -12.63 26.07 0.65
N GLN A 228 -11.78 25.37 -0.10
CA GLN A 228 -12.19 24.49 -1.18
C GLN A 228 -11.51 23.15 -1.05
N THR A 229 -12.23 22.13 -1.50
CA THR A 229 -11.71 20.78 -1.68
C THR A 229 -11.31 20.58 -3.14
N GLY A 230 -10.51 19.56 -3.39
CA GLY A 230 -10.19 19.10 -4.75
C GLY A 230 -10.36 17.58 -4.82
N ASP A 231 -10.06 17.01 -5.98
CA ASP A 231 -10.33 15.60 -6.31
C ASP A 231 -9.93 14.62 -5.20
N VAL A 232 -8.73 14.78 -4.63
CA VAL A 232 -8.28 13.90 -3.56
C VAL A 232 -9.10 14.12 -2.30
N VAL A 233 -9.27 15.35 -1.83
CA VAL A 233 -10.06 15.63 -0.62
C VAL A 233 -11.51 15.19 -0.78
N ASP A 234 -12.11 15.32 -1.97
CA ASP A 234 -13.47 14.86 -2.24
C ASP A 234 -13.60 13.34 -2.08
N ARG A 235 -12.63 12.57 -2.58
CA ARG A 235 -12.57 11.12 -2.37
C ARG A 235 -12.35 10.74 -0.91
N MET A 236 -11.46 11.47 -0.23
CA MET A 236 -11.24 11.27 1.20
C MET A 236 -12.51 11.59 2.00
N ASN A 237 -13.27 12.60 1.61
CA ASN A 237 -14.54 12.96 2.23
C ASN A 237 -15.63 11.91 1.96
N ALA A 238 -15.66 11.30 0.78
CA ALA A 238 -16.55 10.16 0.51
C ALA A 238 -16.28 8.98 1.48
N ILE A 239 -15.01 8.65 1.70
CA ILE A 239 -14.61 7.65 2.71
C ILE A 239 -15.11 8.05 4.11
N ARG A 240 -14.90 9.32 4.51
CA ARG A 240 -15.38 9.83 5.81
C ARG A 240 -16.89 9.76 5.94
N GLN A 241 -17.64 10.03 4.87
CA GLN A 241 -19.10 9.99 4.86
C GLN A 241 -19.63 8.56 5.08
N GLU A 242 -19.03 7.55 4.46
CA GLU A 242 -19.35 6.14 4.74
C GLU A 242 -19.10 5.80 6.22
N LEU A 243 -17.94 6.19 6.74
CA LEU A 243 -17.56 5.97 8.14
C LEU A 243 -18.46 6.74 9.14
N ASN A 244 -18.93 7.94 8.77
CA ASN A 244 -19.85 8.70 9.60
C ASN A 244 -21.26 8.07 9.64
N THR A 245 -21.68 7.44 8.53
CA THR A 245 -22.98 6.76 8.45
C THR A 245 -23.07 5.58 9.41
N VAL A 246 -21.93 4.99 9.74
CA VAL A 246 -21.80 3.87 10.69
C VAL A 246 -21.46 4.32 12.12
N GLY A 247 -21.64 5.61 12.42
CA GLY A 247 -21.57 6.17 13.77
C GLY A 247 -20.21 6.70 14.20
N LEU A 248 -19.22 6.76 13.30
CA LEU A 248 -17.94 7.43 13.59
C LEU A 248 -18.08 8.95 13.41
N ASN A 249 -17.17 9.70 14.04
CA ASN A 249 -17.08 11.14 13.85
C ASN A 249 -15.80 11.51 13.10
N MET A 250 -15.71 11.12 11.83
CA MET A 250 -14.56 11.42 10.98
C MET A 250 -14.57 12.87 10.46
N GLY A 251 -15.67 13.60 10.61
CA GLY A 251 -15.87 14.93 10.03
C GLY A 251 -15.92 14.92 8.50
N ASN A 252 -15.84 16.10 7.89
CA ASN A 252 -15.79 16.34 6.45
C ASN A 252 -14.87 17.53 6.18
N ARG A 253 -13.72 17.31 5.53
CA ARG A 253 -12.71 18.36 5.34
C ARG A 253 -13.22 19.41 4.35
N GLU A 254 -13.28 20.67 4.75
CA GLU A 254 -13.83 21.77 3.91
C GLU A 254 -12.73 22.60 3.21
N SER A 255 -11.45 22.30 3.46
CA SER A 255 -10.31 22.98 2.84
C SER A 255 -9.13 22.03 2.70
N TYR A 256 -8.54 21.94 1.50
CA TYR A 256 -7.24 21.28 1.35
C TYR A 256 -6.13 22.08 2.04
N PRO A 257 -5.78 23.33 1.66
CA PRO A 257 -4.76 24.04 2.40
C PRO A 257 -5.26 24.33 3.81
N SER A 258 -4.34 24.34 4.78
CA SER A 258 -4.65 24.80 6.12
C SER A 258 -4.87 26.32 6.13
N ILE A 259 -5.69 26.79 7.06
CA ILE A 259 -5.99 28.20 7.26
C ILE A 259 -5.08 28.72 8.37
N SER A 260 -4.21 29.69 8.04
CA SER A 260 -3.28 30.25 9.00
C SER A 260 -3.88 31.47 9.70
N ILE A 261 -4.07 31.39 11.02
CA ILE A 261 -4.61 32.48 11.85
C ILE A 261 -3.73 32.60 13.09
N GLY A 262 -3.14 33.78 13.31
CA GLY A 262 -2.26 34.02 14.47
C GLY A 262 -1.03 33.08 14.53
N GLY A 263 -0.53 32.64 13.37
CA GLY A 263 0.63 31.74 13.27
C GLY A 263 0.32 30.26 13.55
N ILE A 264 -0.95 29.89 13.75
CA ILE A 264 -1.39 28.50 13.82
C ILE A 264 -2.15 28.15 12.54
N ASN A 265 -1.92 26.92 12.07
CA ASN A 265 -2.61 26.35 10.93
C ASN A 265 -3.79 25.48 11.39
N TYR A 266 -4.97 25.75 10.85
CA TYR A 266 -6.21 25.03 11.15
C TYR A 266 -6.75 24.33 9.90
N ILE A 267 -7.38 23.17 10.07
CA ILE A 267 -8.03 22.43 8.98
C ILE A 267 -9.49 22.24 9.39
N PRO A 268 -10.47 22.88 8.72
CA PRO A 268 -11.88 22.72 9.06
C PRO A 268 -12.42 21.36 8.61
N PHE A 269 -13.10 20.67 9.53
CA PHE A 269 -13.73 19.37 9.32
C PHE A 269 -15.26 19.42 9.35
N ASP A 270 -15.85 20.60 9.27
CA ASP A 270 -17.27 20.79 9.06
C ASP A 270 -17.55 22.22 8.58
N LYS A 271 -18.75 22.44 8.04
CA LYS A 271 -19.17 23.76 7.54
C LYS A 271 -19.20 24.86 8.60
N SER A 272 -19.39 24.51 9.88
CA SER A 272 -19.38 25.48 10.98
C SER A 272 -17.95 25.91 11.28
N SER A 273 -17.02 24.96 11.44
CA SER A 273 -15.60 25.27 11.66
C SER A 273 -15.00 26.04 10.49
N ALA A 274 -15.36 25.72 9.25
CA ALA A 274 -14.96 26.49 8.07
C ALA A 274 -15.46 27.95 8.11
N ARG A 275 -16.73 28.17 8.51
CA ARG A 275 -17.30 29.51 8.66
C ARG A 275 -16.59 30.30 9.75
N HIS A 276 -16.39 29.72 10.92
CA HIS A 276 -15.68 30.38 12.03
C HIS A 276 -14.25 30.79 11.62
N LEU A 277 -13.50 29.89 10.99
CA LEU A 277 -12.15 30.22 10.51
C LEU A 277 -12.16 31.32 9.43
N LYS A 278 -13.21 31.39 8.60
CA LYS A 278 -13.36 32.46 7.60
C LYS A 278 -13.62 33.82 8.26
N ASP A 279 -14.31 33.83 9.39
CA ASP A 279 -14.60 35.03 10.19
C ASP A 279 -13.40 35.42 11.10
N GLY A 280 -12.34 34.61 11.14
CA GLY A 280 -11.16 34.82 11.98
C GLY A 280 -11.26 34.19 13.37
N ASP A 281 -12.35 33.48 13.65
CA ASP A 281 -12.60 32.81 14.92
C ASP A 281 -11.87 31.46 14.97
N VAL A 282 -11.02 31.31 15.99
CA VAL A 282 -10.25 30.08 16.21
C VAL A 282 -10.80 29.30 17.41
N PRO A 283 -10.69 27.94 17.40
CA PRO A 283 -11.04 27.15 18.56
C PRO A 283 -10.29 27.60 19.82
N LEU A 284 -10.99 27.65 20.96
CA LEU A 284 -10.39 27.94 22.25
C LEU A 284 -9.28 26.93 22.53
N ARG A 285 -8.07 27.41 22.84
CA ARG A 285 -6.98 26.52 23.26
C ARG A 285 -7.36 25.93 24.62
N ASN A 286 -7.57 24.61 24.69
CA ASN A 286 -7.56 23.91 25.97
C ASN A 286 -6.19 24.19 26.62
N LYS A 287 -6.19 24.84 27.78
CA LYS A 287 -4.99 25.03 28.61
C LYS A 287 -4.60 23.71 29.26
#